data_AF-A0A935SFY7-F1
#
_entry.id   AF-A0A935SFY7-F1
#
_cell.length_a   1.000
_cell.length_b   1.000
_cell.length_c   1.000
_cell.angle_alpha   90.00
_cell.angle_beta   90.00
_cell.angle_gamma   90.00
#
_symmetry.space_group_name_H-M   'P 1'
#
loop_
_entity.id
_entity.type
_entity.pdbx_description
1 polymer ?
#
loop_
_entity_poly.entity_id
_entity_poly.type
_entity_poly.pdbx_seq_one_letter_code
_entity_poly.pdbx_strand_id
1 'polypeptide(L)'
;MGHNIIRQYKSNELYYFSDAEKELIIKEYLSYPTTKQAIWEKYTGRKKENGLIVKWMRRLGYDVNGCQRRVISFAERLSMSKRSIHSLEGGDAQIKELEVRIKQLEQQLKEAEQKAVAFSTMIDVAEQQLKVPIRKSSTPNHNGYEKGIPHIGLARLCGWFGITRQAHYQYSWFCYSSDIEQKLVIEEVKRIRLLHRRMGTRKLYEMLQSFMIDNQIKMGRDALFDLLAVHGLLVRKKDVLL
;
A
#
# COMPACT_ATOMS: atom_id res chain seq x y z
N MET A 1 -47.86 -53.23 7.43
CA MET A 1 -47.43 -54.46 6.74
C MET A 1 -46.36 -54.07 5.72
N GLY A 2 -45.09 -54.32 6.02
CA GLY A 2 -43.97 -53.88 5.19
C GLY A 2 -43.66 -54.90 4.10
N HIS A 3 -43.89 -54.54 2.84
CA HIS A 3 -43.40 -55.31 1.69
C HIS A 3 -41.94 -54.95 1.43
N ASN A 4 -41.02 -55.73 2.01
CA ASN A 4 -39.60 -55.66 1.68
C ASN A 4 -39.36 -56.45 0.39
N ILE A 5 -39.24 -55.75 -0.75
CA ILE A 5 -38.95 -56.40 -2.04
C ILE A 5 -37.45 -56.65 -2.12
N ILE A 6 -36.98 -57.71 -1.46
CA ILE A 6 -35.61 -58.20 -1.66
C ILE A 6 -35.63 -59.16 -2.84
N ARG A 7 -35.33 -58.68 -4.05
CA ARG A 7 -34.97 -59.54 -5.19
C ARG A 7 -33.49 -59.35 -5.52
N GLN A 8 -32.71 -60.40 -5.28
CA GLN A 8 -31.37 -60.53 -5.84
C GLN A 8 -31.50 -60.68 -7.36
N TYR A 9 -30.86 -59.80 -8.13
CA TYR A 9 -30.81 -59.92 -9.59
C TYR A 9 -29.43 -60.38 -10.04
N LYS A 10 -29.46 -61.41 -10.91
CA LYS A 10 -28.36 -61.84 -11.76
C LYS A 10 -27.91 -60.65 -12.63
N SER A 11 -26.61 -60.62 -12.86
CA SER A 11 -25.83 -59.58 -13.52
C SER A 11 -26.38 -59.12 -14.88
N ASN A 12 -26.64 -57.82 -14.97
CA ASN A 12 -26.65 -56.98 -16.17
C ASN A 12 -27.92 -56.97 -17.05
N GLU A 13 -29.07 -56.57 -16.48
CA GLU A 13 -30.21 -56.07 -17.26
C GLU A 13 -31.01 -55.07 -16.41
N LEU A 14 -31.52 -54.01 -17.05
CA LEU A 14 -32.24 -52.89 -16.45
C LEU A 14 -33.33 -53.35 -15.47
N TYR A 15 -33.19 -52.96 -14.21
CA TYR A 15 -34.07 -53.29 -13.09
C TYR A 15 -35.56 -53.14 -13.46
N TYR A 16 -36.22 -54.24 -13.76
CA TYR A 16 -37.61 -54.26 -14.20
C TYR A 16 -38.52 -54.27 -12.97
N PHE A 17 -38.77 -53.09 -12.39
CA PHE A 17 -39.92 -52.93 -11.50
C PHE A 17 -41.19 -53.07 -12.34
N SER A 18 -42.14 -53.87 -11.85
CA SER A 18 -43.50 -53.84 -12.38
C SER A 18 -44.12 -52.46 -12.16
N ASP A 19 -45.11 -52.10 -12.98
CA ASP A 19 -45.74 -50.78 -12.84
C ASP A 19 -46.46 -50.63 -11.48
N ALA A 20 -46.95 -51.72 -10.89
CA ALA A 20 -47.50 -51.73 -9.53
C ALA A 20 -46.44 -51.42 -8.45
N GLU A 21 -45.24 -51.97 -8.57
CA GLU A 21 -44.15 -51.69 -7.62
C GLU A 21 -43.65 -50.24 -7.76
N LYS A 22 -43.59 -49.72 -8.98
CA LYS A 22 -43.27 -48.31 -9.23
C LYS A 22 -44.31 -47.40 -8.58
N GLU A 23 -45.60 -47.69 -8.76
CA GLU A 23 -46.67 -46.93 -8.13
C GLU A 23 -46.60 -46.95 -6.61
N LEU A 24 -46.27 -48.09 -6.01
CA LEU A 24 -46.16 -48.21 -4.56
C LEU A 24 -45.03 -47.33 -4.00
N ILE A 25 -43.87 -47.36 -4.65
CA ILE A 25 -42.72 -46.50 -4.29
C ILE A 25 -43.07 -45.01 -4.47
N ILE A 26 -43.78 -44.68 -5.55
CA ILE A 26 -44.22 -43.30 -5.84
C ILE A 26 -45.25 -42.82 -4.81
N LYS A 27 -46.23 -43.64 -4.44
CA LYS A 27 -47.24 -43.31 -3.42
C LYS A 27 -46.60 -43.07 -2.07
N GLU A 28 -45.62 -43.89 -1.67
CA GLU A 28 -44.89 -43.65 -0.42
C GLU A 28 -44.07 -42.36 -0.48
N TYR A 29 -43.49 -42.03 -1.63
CA TYR A 29 -42.79 -40.76 -1.82
C TYR A 29 -43.70 -39.55 -1.72
N LEU A 30 -44.93 -39.65 -2.21
CA LEU A 30 -45.90 -38.56 -2.12
C LEU A 30 -46.50 -38.42 -0.70
N SER A 31 -46.56 -39.51 0.09
CA SER A 31 -47.18 -39.48 1.41
C SER A 31 -46.28 -38.96 2.53
N TYR A 32 -44.95 -39.08 2.41
CA TYR A 32 -44.00 -38.69 3.47
C TYR A 32 -43.00 -37.63 2.98
N PRO A 33 -42.61 -36.65 3.82
CA PRO A 33 -41.59 -35.64 3.49
C PRO A 33 -40.16 -36.22 3.59
N THR A 34 -39.93 -37.40 3.01
CA THR A 34 -38.61 -38.04 2.98
C THR A 34 -37.93 -37.81 1.63
N THR A 35 -36.61 -37.87 1.62
CA THR A 35 -35.87 -37.69 0.38
C THR A 35 -36.07 -38.90 -0.53
N LYS A 36 -36.14 -38.65 -1.85
CA LYS A 36 -36.17 -39.72 -2.87
C LYS A 36 -35.07 -40.78 -2.68
N GLN A 37 -33.93 -40.36 -2.14
CA GLN A 37 -32.78 -41.22 -1.86
C GLN A 37 -33.04 -42.15 -0.67
N ALA A 38 -33.67 -41.67 0.40
CA ALA A 38 -34.05 -42.49 1.55
C ALA A 38 -35.10 -43.55 1.17
N ILE A 39 -36.09 -43.19 0.35
CA ILE A 39 -37.09 -44.15 -0.16
C ILE A 39 -36.45 -45.16 -1.10
N TRP A 40 -35.57 -44.70 -1.99
CA TRP A 40 -34.84 -45.58 -2.88
C TRP A 40 -33.97 -46.59 -2.10
N GLU A 41 -33.27 -46.13 -1.07
CA GLU A 41 -32.45 -46.98 -0.21
C GLU A 41 -33.31 -47.99 0.57
N LYS A 42 -34.50 -47.58 1.03
CA LYS A 42 -35.47 -48.46 1.70
C LYS A 42 -35.92 -49.63 0.81
N TYR A 43 -36.24 -49.36 -0.45
CA TYR A 43 -36.78 -50.37 -1.38
C TYR A 43 -35.72 -51.14 -2.16
N THR A 44 -34.56 -50.54 -2.43
CA THR A 44 -33.51 -51.13 -3.28
C THR A 44 -32.21 -51.45 -2.56
N GLY A 45 -32.05 -50.99 -1.31
CA GLY A 45 -30.83 -51.16 -0.51
C GLY A 45 -29.62 -50.36 -1.01
N ARG A 46 -29.79 -49.46 -2.00
CA ARG A 46 -28.69 -48.71 -2.61
C ARG A 46 -28.72 -47.24 -2.22
N LYS A 47 -27.52 -46.69 -1.97
CA LYS A 47 -27.33 -45.29 -1.57
C LYS A 47 -27.55 -44.25 -2.67
N LYS A 48 -27.61 -44.60 -3.96
CA LYS A 48 -27.76 -43.63 -5.07
C LYS A 48 -28.95 -43.94 -5.96
N GLU A 49 -29.83 -42.95 -6.13
CA GLU A 49 -30.99 -42.96 -7.02
C GLU A 49 -30.68 -42.14 -8.28
N ASN A 50 -30.71 -42.77 -9.46
CA ASN A 50 -30.33 -42.14 -10.74
C ASN A 50 -31.51 -41.45 -11.44
N GLY A 51 -32.45 -40.87 -10.68
CA GLY A 51 -33.65 -40.20 -11.20
C GLY A 51 -34.70 -41.16 -11.81
N LEU A 52 -34.72 -42.41 -11.37
CA LEU A 52 -35.69 -43.43 -11.77
C LEU A 52 -37.09 -43.15 -11.22
N ILE A 53 -37.23 -42.72 -9.96
CA ILE A 53 -38.54 -42.42 -9.35
C ILE A 53 -39.23 -41.30 -10.14
N VAL A 54 -38.47 -40.26 -10.48
CA VAL A 54 -38.98 -39.13 -11.29
C VAL A 54 -39.32 -39.57 -12.72
N LYS A 55 -38.55 -40.49 -13.31
CA LYS A 55 -38.89 -41.06 -14.63
C LYS A 55 -40.19 -41.87 -14.58
N TRP A 56 -40.42 -42.62 -13.50
CA TRP A 56 -41.64 -43.40 -13.32
C TRP A 56 -42.86 -42.51 -13.08
N MET A 57 -42.74 -41.46 -12.28
CA MET A 57 -43.82 -40.48 -12.07
C MET A 57 -44.30 -39.87 -13.39
N ARG A 58 -43.37 -39.51 -14.29
CA ARG A 58 -43.70 -39.01 -15.63
C ARG A 58 -44.39 -40.06 -16.50
N ARG A 59 -43.93 -41.32 -16.43
CA ARG A 59 -44.49 -42.41 -17.24
C ARG A 59 -45.90 -42.80 -16.78
N LEU A 60 -46.18 -42.71 -15.48
CA LEU A 60 -47.43 -43.11 -14.86
C LEU A 60 -48.41 -41.93 -14.67
N GLY A 61 -48.10 -40.75 -15.19
CA GLY A 61 -49.01 -39.61 -15.22
C GLY A 61 -49.19 -38.87 -13.89
N TYR A 62 -48.27 -39.04 -12.94
CA TYR A 62 -48.28 -38.24 -11.70
C TYR A 62 -47.82 -36.81 -11.99
N ASP A 63 -48.56 -35.81 -11.47
CA ASP A 63 -48.23 -34.40 -11.66
C ASP A 63 -46.91 -34.04 -10.96
N VAL A 64 -45.87 -33.75 -11.75
CA VAL A 64 -44.53 -33.37 -11.28
C VAL A 64 -44.34 -31.86 -11.18
N ASN A 65 -45.40 -31.07 -11.36
CA ASN A 65 -45.31 -29.60 -11.48
C ASN A 65 -44.91 -28.86 -10.18
N GLY A 66 -44.70 -29.57 -9.06
CA GLY A 66 -43.99 -29.06 -7.88
C GLY A 66 -42.45 -29.14 -7.95
N CYS A 67 -41.87 -29.74 -8.99
CA CYS A 67 -40.41 -29.90 -9.14
C CYS A 67 -39.95 -29.47 -10.54
N GLN A 68 -40.18 -28.20 -10.88
CA GLN A 68 -39.66 -27.59 -12.11
C GLN A 68 -38.11 -27.64 -12.09
N ARG A 69 -37.53 -28.41 -13.02
CA ARG A 69 -36.13 -28.20 -13.40
C ARG A 69 -36.04 -26.86 -14.12
N ARG A 70 -35.22 -25.96 -13.60
CA ARG A 70 -34.74 -24.78 -14.33
C ARG A 70 -34.17 -25.27 -15.67
N VAL A 71 -34.71 -24.80 -16.80
CA VAL A 71 -34.13 -25.10 -18.11
C VAL A 71 -32.85 -24.29 -18.21
N ILE A 72 -31.71 -24.97 -18.07
CA ILE A 72 -30.39 -24.38 -18.19
C ILE A 72 -30.16 -24.03 -19.66
N SER A 73 -29.99 -22.73 -19.93
CA SER A 73 -29.73 -22.18 -21.27
C SER A 73 -28.44 -22.78 -21.87
N PHE A 74 -28.31 -22.75 -23.20
CA PHE A 74 -27.08 -23.18 -23.87
C PHE A 74 -25.84 -22.40 -23.34
N ALA A 75 -26.02 -21.11 -23.04
CA ALA A 75 -25.00 -20.27 -22.42
C ALA A 75 -24.57 -20.74 -21.02
N GLU A 76 -25.51 -21.21 -20.19
CA GLU A 76 -25.18 -21.79 -18.88
C GLU A 76 -24.53 -23.19 -18.98
N ARG A 77 -24.71 -23.91 -20.08
CA ARG A 77 -24.01 -25.19 -20.33
C ARG A 77 -22.52 -24.99 -20.57
N LEU A 78 -22.14 -23.90 -21.26
CA LEU A 78 -20.75 -23.50 -21.48
C LEU A 78 -20.08 -23.00 -20.19
N SER A 79 -20.81 -22.34 -19.29
CA SER A 79 -20.27 -21.90 -17.99
C SER A 79 -19.98 -23.08 -17.03
N MET A 80 -20.63 -24.23 -17.24
CA MET A 80 -20.47 -25.43 -16.43
C MET A 80 -19.38 -26.40 -16.91
N SER A 81 -18.89 -26.27 -18.15
CA SER A 81 -17.70 -27.02 -18.60
C SER A 81 -16.39 -26.50 -17.97
N LYS A 82 -16.41 -25.33 -17.31
CA LYS A 82 -15.28 -24.82 -16.50
C LYS A 82 -15.38 -25.19 -15.02
N ARG A 83 -16.35 -26.00 -14.61
CA ARG A 83 -16.51 -26.46 -13.22
C ARG A 83 -16.57 -27.98 -13.15
N SER A 84 -15.47 -28.63 -13.52
CA SER A 84 -15.15 -29.95 -13.00
C SER A 84 -13.96 -29.85 -12.06
N ILE A 85 -14.25 -30.02 -10.76
CA ILE A 85 -13.31 -30.54 -9.76
C ILE A 85 -12.09 -29.65 -9.48
N HIS A 86 -12.27 -28.60 -8.66
CA HIS A 86 -11.20 -28.10 -7.78
C HIS A 86 -11.80 -27.40 -6.54
N SER A 87 -12.49 -28.16 -5.71
CA SER A 87 -12.84 -27.75 -4.35
C SER A 87 -11.92 -28.57 -3.44
N LEU A 88 -10.77 -28.06 -3.03
CA LEU A 88 -10.61 -27.49 -1.67
C LEU A 88 -9.41 -26.52 -1.51
N GLU A 89 -8.72 -26.08 -2.57
CA GLU A 89 -7.53 -25.19 -2.41
C GLU A 89 -7.61 -23.86 -3.19
N GLY A 90 -8.71 -23.58 -3.90
CA GLY A 90 -8.84 -22.40 -4.77
C GLY A 90 -9.35 -21.12 -4.09
N GLY A 91 -10.22 -21.24 -3.08
CA GLY A 91 -10.74 -20.08 -2.34
C GLY A 91 -9.69 -19.43 -1.45
N ASP A 92 -8.85 -20.26 -0.81
CA ASP A 92 -7.76 -19.80 0.04
C ASP A 92 -6.71 -19.01 -0.73
N ALA A 93 -6.42 -19.39 -1.98
CA ALA A 93 -5.48 -18.66 -2.82
C ALA A 93 -6.00 -17.25 -3.13
N GLN A 94 -7.30 -17.11 -3.40
CA GLN A 94 -7.93 -15.83 -3.70
C GLN A 94 -8.07 -14.95 -2.46
N ILE A 95 -8.35 -15.54 -1.30
CA ILE A 95 -8.36 -14.84 0.00
C ILE A 95 -6.94 -14.36 0.33
N LYS A 96 -5.93 -15.21 0.19
CA LYS A 96 -4.51 -14.84 0.41
C LYS A 96 -4.05 -13.74 -0.54
N GLU A 97 -4.46 -13.79 -1.81
CA GLU A 97 -4.16 -12.73 -2.78
C GLU A 97 -4.80 -11.40 -2.37
N LEU A 98 -6.07 -11.42 -1.95
CA LEU A 98 -6.77 -10.24 -1.47
C LEU A 98 -6.16 -9.69 -0.17
N GLU A 99 -5.75 -10.53 0.77
CA GLU A 99 -5.05 -10.14 1.99
C GLU A 99 -3.71 -9.44 1.69
N VAL A 100 -2.93 -9.98 0.75
CA VAL A 100 -1.69 -9.34 0.28
C VAL A 100 -2.00 -7.99 -0.35
N ARG A 101 -3.09 -7.89 -1.13
CA ARG A 101 -3.49 -6.64 -1.77
C ARG A 101 -3.94 -5.59 -0.75
N ILE A 102 -4.71 -5.97 0.26
CA ILE A 102 -5.11 -5.08 1.36
C ILE A 102 -3.87 -4.57 2.08
N LYS A 103 -2.93 -5.45 2.43
CA LYS A 103 -1.68 -5.07 3.08
C LYS A 103 -0.85 -4.10 2.23
N GLN A 104 -0.78 -4.32 0.92
CA GLN A 104 -0.13 -3.37 0.01
C GLN A 104 -0.82 -2.01 -0.01
N LEU A 105 -2.15 -2.00 -0.08
CA LEU A 105 -2.93 -0.76 -0.07
C LEU A 105 -2.77 0.00 1.26
N GLU A 106 -2.81 -0.71 2.39
CA GLU A 106 -2.55 -0.14 3.72
C GLU A 106 -1.13 0.44 3.82
N GLN A 107 -0.13 -0.26 3.26
CA GLN A 107 1.24 0.22 3.21
C GLN A 107 1.37 1.47 2.33
N GLN A 108 0.71 1.49 1.18
CA GLN A 108 0.68 2.66 0.28
C GLN A 108 0.03 3.86 0.97
N LEU A 109 -1.07 3.64 1.68
CA LEU A 109 -1.78 4.67 2.43
C LEU A 109 -0.88 5.23 3.54
N LYS A 110 -0.24 4.36 4.33
CA LYS A 110 0.72 4.75 5.36
C LYS A 110 1.91 5.52 4.78
N GLU A 111 2.41 5.14 3.60
CA GLU A 111 3.48 5.87 2.93
C GLU A 111 3.03 7.25 2.44
N ALA A 112 1.82 7.36 1.90
CA ALA A 112 1.25 8.63 1.47
C ALA A 112 1.05 9.59 2.66
N GLU A 113 0.49 9.09 3.77
CA GLU A 113 0.35 9.85 5.01
C GLU A 113 1.68 10.37 5.53
N GLN A 114 2.70 9.51 5.57
CA GLN A 114 4.00 9.93 6.07
C GLN A 114 4.72 10.90 5.12
N LYS A 115 4.56 10.75 3.81
CA LYS A 115 5.04 11.74 2.83
C LYS A 115 4.38 13.10 3.09
N ALA A 116 3.07 13.13 3.31
CA ALA A 116 2.36 14.38 3.60
C ALA A 116 2.89 15.05 4.89
N VAL A 117 3.12 14.27 5.95
CA VAL A 117 3.73 14.77 7.19
C VAL A 117 5.13 15.33 6.94
N ALA A 118 5.99 14.60 6.23
CA ALA A 118 7.36 15.04 5.94
C ALA A 118 7.43 16.30 5.06
N PHE A 119 6.53 16.44 4.08
CA PHE A 119 6.45 17.67 3.28
C PHE A 119 5.93 18.85 4.10
N SER A 120 4.95 18.64 4.99
CA SER A 120 4.49 19.69 5.90
C SER A 120 5.61 20.19 6.81
N THR A 121 6.34 19.28 7.47
CA THR A 121 7.44 19.66 8.37
C THR A 121 8.57 20.38 7.62
N MET A 122 8.86 19.97 6.38
CA MET A 122 9.85 20.66 5.54
C MET A 122 9.40 22.08 5.18
N ILE A 123 8.12 22.29 4.88
CA ILE A 123 7.56 23.62 4.65
C ILE A 123 7.71 24.48 5.91
N ASP A 124 7.38 23.93 7.08
CA ASP A 124 7.48 24.66 8.35
C ASP A 124 8.94 25.07 8.66
N VAL A 125 9.91 24.17 8.40
CA VAL A 125 11.34 24.46 8.54
C VAL A 125 11.79 25.53 7.53
N ALA A 126 11.34 25.45 6.28
CA ALA A 126 11.68 26.42 5.25
C ALA A 126 11.13 27.82 5.57
N GLU A 127 9.88 27.91 6.04
CA GLU A 127 9.25 29.17 6.46
C GLU A 127 10.01 29.81 7.63
N GLN A 128 10.43 29.01 8.63
CA GLN A 128 11.22 29.49 9.78
C GLN A 128 12.61 29.99 9.39
N GLN A 129 13.33 29.25 8.55
CA GLN A 129 14.73 29.55 8.19
C GLN A 129 14.84 30.66 7.14
N LEU A 130 13.96 30.66 6.14
CA LEU A 130 14.06 31.58 4.99
C LEU A 130 13.15 32.81 5.12
N LYS A 131 12.25 32.86 6.11
CA LYS A 131 11.27 33.95 6.31
C LYS A 131 10.42 34.25 5.07
N VAL A 132 10.21 33.26 4.21
CA VAL A 132 9.33 33.35 3.03
C VAL A 132 8.03 32.61 3.35
N PRO A 133 6.85 33.23 3.21
CA PRO A 133 5.58 32.52 3.36
C PRO A 133 5.33 31.65 2.12
N ILE A 134 5.33 30.32 2.30
CA ILE A 134 5.11 29.36 1.20
C ILE A 134 3.65 28.92 1.17
N ARG A 135 2.99 28.80 2.33
CA ARG A 135 1.55 28.56 2.39
C ARG A 135 0.78 29.81 1.93
N LYS A 136 -0.15 29.65 0.97
CA LYS A 136 -1.10 30.71 0.60
C LYS A 136 -1.91 31.08 1.85
N SER A 137 -1.79 32.32 2.30
CA SER A 137 -2.44 32.87 3.50
C SER A 137 -3.93 32.52 3.56
N SER A 138 -4.31 31.72 4.55
CA SER A 138 -5.68 31.60 5.04
C SER A 138 -5.62 31.27 6.54
N THR A 139 -5.70 32.33 7.33
CA THR A 139 -5.90 32.42 8.79
C THR A 139 -4.90 31.73 9.74
N PRO A 140 -4.37 32.45 10.73
CA PRO A 140 -3.59 31.87 11.81
C PRO A 140 -4.55 31.28 12.85
N ASN A 141 -4.68 29.95 12.89
CA ASN A 141 -4.89 29.15 14.11
C ASN A 141 -5.23 27.71 13.72
N HIS A 142 -4.23 26.84 13.83
CA HIS A 142 -4.47 25.44 14.20
C HIS A 142 -3.49 25.14 15.34
N ASN A 143 -3.88 25.52 16.56
CA ASN A 143 -3.36 24.85 17.73
C ASN A 143 -3.80 23.38 17.64
N GLY A 144 -2.82 22.47 17.75
CA GLY A 144 -3.10 21.09 18.12
C GLY A 144 -2.98 20.05 17.01
N TYR A 145 -1.75 19.75 16.59
CA TYR A 145 -1.35 18.37 16.26
C TYR A 145 0.13 18.16 16.64
N GLU A 146 0.46 18.35 17.92
CA GLU A 146 1.60 17.67 18.56
C GLU A 146 1.25 16.18 18.74
N LYS A 147 0.94 15.47 17.65
CA LYS A 147 1.02 14.01 17.67
C LYS A 147 2.44 13.69 17.26
N GLY A 148 3.24 13.22 18.22
CA GLY A 148 4.65 12.93 18.08
C GLY A 148 4.97 12.40 16.69
N ILE A 149 5.83 13.13 15.99
CA ILE A 149 6.29 12.76 14.66
C ILE A 149 6.83 11.34 14.79
N PRO A 150 6.25 10.34 14.10
CA PRO A 150 6.80 8.99 14.14
C PRO A 150 8.26 9.11 13.73
N HIS A 151 9.17 8.47 14.46
CA HIS A 151 10.60 8.54 14.16
C HIS A 151 10.87 7.90 12.79
N ILE A 152 10.80 8.73 11.74
CA ILE A 152 11.01 8.33 10.36
C ILE A 152 12.51 8.25 10.14
N GLY A 153 13.01 7.06 9.82
CA GLY A 153 14.43 6.85 9.55
C GLY A 153 14.92 7.69 8.37
N LEU A 154 16.13 8.23 8.47
CA LEU A 154 16.77 9.10 7.48
C LEU A 154 16.73 8.52 6.05
N ALA A 155 16.94 7.21 5.88
CA ALA A 155 16.90 6.56 4.57
C ALA A 155 15.56 6.73 3.85
N ARG A 156 14.46 6.71 4.61
CA ARG A 156 13.10 6.82 4.07
C ARG A 156 12.77 8.27 3.67
N LEU A 157 13.22 9.23 4.47
CA LEU A 157 13.18 10.66 4.12
C LEU A 157 13.97 10.92 2.83
N CYS A 158 15.23 10.48 2.78
CA CYS A 158 16.08 10.64 1.61
C CYS A 158 15.42 10.09 0.34
N GLY A 159 14.83 8.89 0.41
CA GLY A 159 14.10 8.31 -0.71
C GLY A 159 12.88 9.12 -1.16
N TRP A 160 12.13 9.75 -0.24
CA TRP A 160 11.00 10.60 -0.61
C TRP A 160 11.41 11.91 -1.28
N PHE A 161 12.56 12.46 -0.89
CA PHE A 161 13.11 13.70 -1.46
C PHE A 161 14.00 13.47 -2.68
N GLY A 162 14.15 12.22 -3.14
CA GLY A 162 14.99 11.89 -4.31
C GLY A 162 16.48 12.12 -4.08
N ILE A 163 16.93 12.16 -2.82
CA ILE A 163 18.34 12.33 -2.45
C ILE A 163 18.92 11.02 -1.92
N THR A 164 20.23 10.83 -2.07
CA THR A 164 20.92 9.70 -1.43
C THR A 164 21.24 10.03 0.02
N ARG A 165 21.29 9.01 0.89
CA ARG A 165 21.69 9.18 2.30
C ARG A 165 23.09 9.80 2.42
N GLN A 166 23.99 9.43 1.52
CA GLN A 166 25.33 9.95 1.41
C GLN A 166 25.33 11.43 1.03
N ALA A 167 24.49 11.84 0.06
CA ALA A 167 24.34 13.25 -0.29
C ALA A 167 23.85 14.09 0.89
N HIS A 168 22.91 13.58 1.70
CA HIS A 168 22.46 14.26 2.91
C HIS A 168 23.61 14.48 3.92
N TYR A 169 24.41 13.44 4.22
CA TYR A 169 25.54 13.60 5.14
C TYR A 169 26.66 14.48 4.58
N GLN A 170 26.99 14.33 3.30
CA GLN A 170 27.98 15.17 2.62
C GLN A 170 27.56 16.63 2.62
N TYR A 171 26.28 16.91 2.32
CA TYR A 171 25.72 18.27 2.38
C TYR A 171 25.76 18.83 3.79
N SER A 172 25.29 18.08 4.79
CA SER A 172 25.28 18.53 6.18
C SER A 172 26.70 18.82 6.70
N TRP A 173 27.68 17.99 6.34
CA TRP A 173 29.08 18.18 6.74
C TRP A 173 29.73 19.34 5.98
N PHE A 174 29.43 19.50 4.70
CA PHE A 174 29.90 20.61 3.87
C PHE A 174 29.38 21.97 4.37
N CYS A 175 28.08 22.05 4.69
CA CYS A 175 27.48 23.26 5.27
C CYS A 175 28.09 23.57 6.64
N TYR A 176 28.21 22.58 7.53
CA TYR A 176 28.73 22.79 8.88
C TYR A 176 30.22 23.19 8.88
N SER A 177 31.04 22.51 8.08
CA SER A 177 32.46 22.84 7.95
C SER A 177 32.64 24.22 7.30
N SER A 178 31.86 24.55 6.26
CA SER A 178 31.91 25.88 5.64
C SER A 178 31.48 26.99 6.60
N ASP A 179 30.42 26.79 7.39
CA ASP A 179 29.94 27.78 8.36
C ASP A 179 30.96 28.05 9.47
N ILE A 180 31.65 27.01 9.94
CA ILE A 180 32.72 27.14 10.95
C ILE A 180 33.90 27.90 10.36
N GLU A 181 34.40 27.48 9.20
CA GLU A 181 35.52 28.12 8.51
C GLU A 181 35.22 29.60 8.23
N GLN A 182 34.02 29.91 7.74
CA GLN A 182 33.55 31.28 7.51
C GLN A 182 33.51 32.10 8.80
N LYS A 183 33.01 31.55 9.91
CA LYS A 183 32.98 32.24 11.21
C LYS A 183 34.38 32.57 11.73
N LEU A 184 35.31 31.62 11.68
CA LEU A 184 36.72 31.81 12.05
C LEU A 184 37.37 32.93 11.24
N VAL A 185 37.18 32.91 9.91
CA VAL A 185 37.67 33.96 9.01
C VAL A 185 37.08 35.32 9.34
N ILE A 186 35.77 35.41 9.59
CA ILE A 186 35.10 36.68 9.94
C ILE A 186 35.61 37.24 11.27
N GLU A 187 35.81 36.39 12.27
CA GLU A 187 36.33 36.80 13.57
C GLU A 187 37.75 37.37 13.43
N GLU A 188 38.61 36.70 12.68
CA GLU A 188 39.97 37.17 12.43
C GLU A 188 39.98 38.47 11.60
N VAL A 189 39.11 38.60 10.61
CA VAL A 189 38.93 39.85 9.86
C VAL A 189 38.52 41.00 10.78
N LYS A 190 37.60 40.75 11.73
CA LYS A 190 37.21 41.76 12.72
C LYS A 190 38.40 42.17 13.59
N ARG A 191 39.22 41.20 14.04
CA ARG A 191 40.43 41.45 14.83
C ARG A 191 41.44 42.33 14.08
N ILE A 192 41.75 42.00 12.82
CA ILE A 192 42.67 42.79 11.99
C ILE A 192 42.14 44.21 11.77
N ARG A 193 40.81 44.37 11.60
CA ARG A 193 40.18 45.68 11.38
C ARG A 193 40.10 46.57 12.60
N LEU A 194 40.21 46.02 13.81
CA LEU A 194 40.42 46.82 15.02
C LEU A 194 41.72 47.62 14.91
N LEU A 195 42.78 47.02 14.35
CA LEU A 195 44.06 47.69 14.13
C LEU A 195 44.06 48.56 12.87
N HIS A 196 43.46 48.07 11.78
CA HIS A 196 43.49 48.72 10.45
C HIS A 196 42.09 48.93 9.85
N ARG A 197 41.41 49.99 10.30
CA ARG A 197 39.99 50.27 9.99
C ARG A 197 39.64 50.44 8.50
N ARG A 198 40.59 50.77 7.62
CA ARG A 198 40.36 51.08 6.20
C ARG A 198 41.13 50.19 5.22
N MET A 199 41.61 49.03 5.69
CA MET A 199 42.38 48.13 4.84
C MET A 199 41.51 47.53 3.73
N GLY A 200 42.02 47.58 2.49
CA GLY A 200 41.38 46.95 1.34
C GLY A 200 41.41 45.43 1.44
N THR A 201 40.38 44.78 0.89
CA THR A 201 40.19 43.32 0.93
C THR A 201 41.34 42.52 0.32
N ARG A 202 42.03 43.04 -0.71
CA ARG A 202 43.22 42.40 -1.28
C ARG A 202 44.37 42.32 -0.27
N LYS A 203 44.61 43.40 0.49
CA LYS A 203 45.66 43.43 1.51
C LYS A 203 45.27 42.61 2.74
N LEU A 204 43.99 42.62 3.08
CA LEU A 204 43.41 41.77 4.10
C LEU A 204 43.59 40.28 3.79
N TYR A 205 43.41 39.86 2.52
CA TYR A 205 43.61 38.47 2.10
C TYR A 205 45.06 38.01 2.32
N GLU A 206 46.05 38.83 1.95
CA GLU A 206 47.47 38.52 2.17
C GLU A 206 47.78 38.32 3.67
N MET A 207 47.19 39.14 4.55
CA MET A 207 47.38 39.02 5.99
C MET A 207 46.66 37.82 6.59
N LEU A 208 45.50 37.45 6.03
CA LEU A 208 44.77 36.26 6.45
C LEU A 208 45.42 34.96 5.95
N GLN A 209 46.28 35.01 4.94
CA GLN A 209 46.79 33.82 4.28
C GLN A 209 47.52 32.89 5.25
N SER A 210 48.33 33.44 6.16
CA SER A 210 49.00 32.66 7.21
C SER A 210 47.98 31.99 8.14
N PHE A 211 46.99 32.73 8.62
CA PHE A 211 45.93 32.20 9.48
C PHE A 211 45.10 31.11 8.78
N MET A 212 44.78 31.29 7.49
CA MET A 212 44.03 30.31 6.71
C MET A 212 44.83 29.02 6.52
N ILE A 213 46.15 29.10 6.30
CA ILE A 213 47.03 27.93 6.20
C ILE A 213 47.10 27.20 7.56
N ASP A 214 47.28 27.94 8.65
CA ASP A 214 47.38 27.39 10.00
C ASP A 214 46.10 26.67 10.43
N ASN A 215 44.93 27.18 10.03
CA ASN A 215 43.63 26.59 10.31
C ASN A 215 43.13 25.63 9.21
N GLN A 216 43.96 25.32 8.20
CA GLN A 216 43.63 24.44 7.06
C GLN A 216 42.40 24.86 6.26
N ILE A 217 42.10 26.16 6.23
CA ILE A 217 40.94 26.74 5.55
C ILE A 217 41.27 26.93 4.07
N LYS A 218 40.50 26.30 3.19
CA LYS A 218 40.66 26.40 1.73
C LYS A 218 39.73 27.48 1.16
N MET A 219 40.06 28.74 1.42
CA MET A 219 39.28 29.89 0.93
C MET A 219 40.08 30.72 -0.08
N GLY A 220 39.52 30.85 -1.29
CA GLY A 220 40.08 31.70 -2.34
C GLY A 220 39.80 33.19 -2.11
N ARG A 221 40.52 34.05 -2.83
CA ARG A 221 40.33 35.51 -2.78
C ARG A 221 38.88 35.91 -3.05
N ASP A 222 38.30 35.40 -4.13
CA ASP A 222 36.96 35.81 -4.57
C ASP A 222 35.87 35.30 -3.59
N ALA A 223 36.05 34.09 -3.05
CA ALA A 223 35.20 33.58 -1.97
C ALA A 223 35.26 34.45 -0.70
N LEU A 224 36.44 34.99 -0.35
CA LEU A 224 36.57 35.96 0.75
C LEU A 224 35.81 37.27 0.44
N PHE A 225 35.86 37.75 -0.81
CA PHE A 225 35.10 38.94 -1.22
C PHE A 225 33.60 38.73 -1.05
N ASP A 226 33.08 37.60 -1.52
CA ASP A 226 31.66 37.25 -1.39
C ASP A 226 31.25 37.11 0.08
N LEU A 227 32.07 36.44 0.89
CA LEU A 227 31.85 36.30 2.33
C LEU A 227 31.78 37.67 3.02
N LEU A 228 32.73 38.55 2.76
CA LEU A 228 32.74 39.89 3.35
C LEU A 228 31.59 40.76 2.83
N ALA A 229 31.14 40.56 1.59
CA ALA A 229 29.97 41.23 1.04
C ALA A 229 28.69 40.83 1.78
N VAL A 230 28.45 39.51 1.93
CA VAL A 230 27.30 38.95 2.64
C VAL A 230 27.24 39.44 4.09
N HIS A 231 28.39 39.52 4.77
CA HIS A 231 28.46 39.99 6.15
C HIS A 231 28.55 41.53 6.30
N GLY A 232 28.41 42.30 5.21
CA GLY A 232 28.45 43.76 5.24
C GLY A 232 29.79 44.35 5.66
N LEU A 233 30.85 43.55 5.58
CA LEU A 233 32.22 43.90 5.94
C LEU A 233 32.99 44.49 4.75
N LEU A 234 32.40 44.82 3.61
CA LEU A 234 33.16 45.55 2.58
C LEU A 234 33.39 47.01 3.00
N VAL A 235 34.62 47.52 2.79
CA VAL A 235 34.95 48.92 3.04
C VAL A 235 34.23 49.77 1.98
N ARG A 236 33.13 50.43 2.38
CA ARG A 236 32.40 51.36 1.50
C ARG A 236 33.25 52.61 1.28
N LYS A 237 33.37 53.06 0.02
CA LYS A 237 33.80 54.45 -0.25
C LYS A 237 32.71 55.37 0.31
N LYS A 238 33.11 56.39 1.07
CA LYS A 238 32.20 57.51 1.35
C LYS A 238 32.04 58.24 0.02
N ASP A 239 30.83 58.26 -0.52
CA ASP A 239 30.48 59.29 -1.49
C ASP A 239 30.61 60.61 -0.75
N VAL A 240 31.58 61.42 -1.17
CA VAL A 240 31.70 62.79 -0.73
C VAL A 240 30.53 63.50 -1.40
N LEU A 241 29.42 63.65 -0.67
CA LEU A 241 28.42 64.66 -0.99
C LEU A 241 29.13 66.01 -0.83
N LEU A 242 29.44 66.63 -1.97
CA LEU A 242 29.83 68.03 -2.09
C LEU A 242 28.63 68.93 -1.78
#